data_AF-A0A832QC09-F1
#
_entry.id   AF-A0A832QC09-F1
#
_cell.length_a   1.000
_cell.length_b   1.000
_cell.length_c   1.000
_cell.angle_alpha   90.00
_cell.angle_beta   90.00
_cell.angle_gamma   90.00
#
_symmetry.space_group_name_H-M   'P 1'
#
loop_
_entity.id
_entity.type
_entity.pdbx_description
1 polymer ?
#
loop_
_entity_poly.entity_id
_entity_poly.type
_entity_poly.pdbx_seq_one_letter_code
_entity_poly.pdbx_strand_id
1 'polypeptide(L)'
;TFGKIKDEVWYMYDELFTGDLDYKFEKINNPEEIKTILKTFITEYYNEEDDQPTWFAKIKEMSSKLGYAAEMKEYRKNPDAYKGNVADVTTVIRVALTTRDMTPNLYDIIQLLGRERMEKRFQRFY
;
A
#
# COMPACT_ATOMS: atom_id res chain seq x y z
N THR A 1 -8.04 17.06 20.07
CA THR A 1 -9.34 17.71 19.82
C THR A 1 -10.04 16.97 18.71
N PHE A 2 -11.37 16.85 18.75
CA PHE A 2 -12.19 16.11 17.78
C PHE A 2 -11.92 16.50 16.31
N GLY A 3 -11.62 17.78 16.05
CA GLY A 3 -11.28 18.28 14.71
C GLY A 3 -10.01 17.65 14.10
N LYS A 4 -8.98 17.38 14.91
CA LYS A 4 -7.73 16.75 14.41
C LYS A 4 -7.96 15.32 13.94
N ILE A 5 -8.89 14.60 14.56
CA ILE A 5 -9.19 13.21 14.17
C ILE A 5 -9.72 13.18 12.74
N LYS A 6 -10.58 14.14 12.36
CA LYS A 6 -11.13 14.22 11.00
C LYS A 6 -10.02 14.39 9.96
N ASP A 7 -8.98 15.18 10.23
CA ASP A 7 -7.84 15.38 9.34
C ASP A 7 -6.91 14.16 9.23
N GLU A 8 -6.94 13.27 10.24
CA GLU A 8 -6.15 12.03 10.27
C GLU A 8 -6.86 10.87 9.55
N VAL A 9 -8.20 10.91 9.41
CA VAL A 9 -8.98 9.82 8.78
C VAL A 9 -9.84 10.25 7.60
N TRP A 10 -9.63 11.47 7.07
CA TRP A 10 -10.44 12.03 5.98
C TRP A 10 -10.53 11.11 4.76
N TYR A 11 -9.48 10.34 4.48
CA TYR A 11 -9.40 9.39 3.36
C TYR A 11 -10.40 8.23 3.47
N MET A 12 -11.05 8.05 4.62
CA MET A 12 -12.12 7.07 4.81
C MET A 12 -13.47 7.55 4.24
N TYR A 13 -13.61 8.83 3.88
CA TYR A 13 -14.82 9.42 3.31
C TYR A 13 -14.65 9.59 1.79
N ASP A 14 -15.45 8.89 0.99
CA ASP A 14 -15.28 8.88 -0.47
C ASP A 14 -15.57 10.23 -1.13
N GLU A 15 -16.47 11.03 -0.54
CA GLU A 15 -16.75 12.39 -0.97
C GLU A 15 -15.55 13.32 -0.84
N LEU A 16 -14.63 13.02 0.08
CA LEU A 16 -13.38 13.77 0.28
C LEU A 16 -12.24 13.20 -0.59
N PHE A 17 -12.27 11.92 -0.95
CA PHE A 17 -11.26 11.25 -1.78
C PHE A 17 -11.48 11.47 -3.29
N THR A 18 -11.67 12.74 -3.68
CA THR A 18 -11.97 13.17 -5.06
C THR A 18 -10.98 14.22 -5.56
N GLY A 19 -10.97 14.48 -6.87
CA GLY A 19 -10.09 15.49 -7.47
C GLY A 19 -8.60 15.10 -7.54
N ASP A 20 -7.75 16.12 -7.64
CA ASP A 20 -6.29 16.00 -7.66
C ASP A 20 -5.76 15.92 -6.22
N LEU A 21 -5.21 14.76 -5.87
CA LEU A 21 -4.65 14.47 -4.55
C LEU A 21 -3.12 14.37 -4.65
N ASP A 22 -2.41 14.79 -3.59
CA ASP A 22 -0.95 14.71 -3.53
C ASP A 22 -0.52 13.33 -2.97
N TYR A 23 0.22 12.56 -3.78
CA TYR A 23 0.70 11.22 -3.43
C TYR A 23 2.22 11.22 -3.29
N LYS A 24 2.71 10.89 -2.08
CA LYS A 24 4.15 10.78 -1.79
C LYS A 24 4.50 9.33 -1.49
N PHE A 25 5.05 8.64 -2.49
CA PHE A 25 5.40 7.22 -2.42
C PHE A 25 6.77 6.93 -1.78
N GLU A 26 7.42 7.97 -1.24
CA GLU A 26 8.73 7.91 -0.62
C GLU A 26 9.83 7.43 -1.58
N LYS A 27 10.22 6.14 -1.50
CA LYS A 27 11.36 5.61 -2.25
C LYS A 27 10.98 5.15 -3.66
N ILE A 28 9.78 4.61 -3.84
CA ILE A 28 9.35 4.03 -5.12
C ILE A 28 8.60 5.11 -5.89
N ASN A 29 9.34 5.90 -6.67
CA ASN A 29 8.79 7.02 -7.45
C ASN A 29 8.63 6.71 -8.95
N ASN A 30 8.93 5.49 -9.39
CA ASN A 30 8.73 5.05 -10.77
C ASN A 30 7.24 4.68 -10.99
N PRO A 31 6.50 5.36 -11.89
CA PRO A 31 5.10 5.08 -12.14
C PRO A 31 4.80 3.64 -12.56
N GLU A 32 5.67 3.03 -13.38
CA GLU A 32 5.46 1.64 -13.84
C GLU A 32 5.68 0.63 -12.71
N GLU A 33 6.58 0.91 -11.77
CA GLU A 33 6.74 0.07 -10.57
C GLU A 33 5.53 0.20 -9.64
N ILE A 34 5.05 1.42 -9.39
CA ILE A 34 3.83 1.66 -8.59
C ILE A 34 2.66 0.90 -9.20
N LYS A 35 2.42 1.07 -10.51
CA LYS A 35 1.38 0.36 -11.25
C LYS A 35 1.49 -1.15 -11.11
N THR A 36 2.70 -1.70 -11.26
CA THR A 36 2.94 -3.14 -11.13
C THR A 36 2.61 -3.63 -9.73
N ILE A 37 3.08 -2.94 -8.68
CA ILE A 37 2.80 -3.29 -7.28
C ILE A 37 1.30 -3.29 -7.02
N LEU A 38 0.59 -2.21 -7.39
CA LEU A 38 -0.84 -2.07 -7.10
C LEU A 38 -1.69 -3.10 -7.86
N LYS A 39 -1.40 -3.34 -9.15
CA LYS A 39 -2.10 -4.37 -9.92
C LYS A 39 -1.86 -5.75 -9.33
N THR A 40 -0.60 -6.16 -9.14
CA THR A 40 -0.27 -7.47 -8.58
C THR A 40 -0.90 -7.67 -7.20
N PHE A 41 -0.88 -6.64 -6.34
CA PHE A 41 -1.54 -6.72 -5.04
C PHE A 41 -3.02 -7.05 -5.16
N ILE A 42 -3.79 -6.27 -5.93
CA ILE A 42 -5.25 -6.40 -5.95
C ILE A 42 -5.73 -7.63 -6.73
N THR A 43 -5.00 -8.06 -7.77
CA THR A 43 -5.41 -9.18 -8.63
C THR A 43 -4.93 -10.54 -8.15
N GLU A 44 -3.76 -10.62 -7.51
CA GLU A 44 -3.12 -11.90 -7.17
C GLU A 44 -3.02 -12.15 -5.66
N TYR A 45 -2.84 -11.11 -4.85
CA TYR A 45 -2.48 -11.27 -3.43
C TYR A 45 -3.55 -10.83 -2.44
N TYR A 46 -4.47 -9.94 -2.80
CA TYR A 46 -5.56 -9.51 -1.93
C TYR A 46 -6.70 -10.53 -1.89
N ASN A 47 -7.06 -10.94 -0.67
CA ASN A 47 -8.23 -11.76 -0.37
C ASN A 47 -8.87 -11.21 0.92
N GLU A 48 -10.18 -10.94 0.88
CA GLU A 48 -10.91 -10.33 2.00
C GLU A 48 -11.00 -11.25 3.23
N GLU A 49 -10.97 -12.57 2.99
CA GLU A 49 -11.04 -13.60 4.03
C GLU A 49 -9.70 -13.84 4.77
N ASP A 50 -8.60 -13.23 4.31
CA ASP A 50 -7.30 -13.42 4.97
C ASP A 50 -7.26 -12.68 6.32
N ASP A 51 -6.76 -13.35 7.35
CA ASP A 51 -6.36 -12.68 8.58
C ASP A 51 -5.08 -11.83 8.39
N GLN A 52 -4.79 -10.94 9.35
CA GLN A 52 -3.65 -10.04 9.25
C GLN A 52 -2.29 -10.77 9.08
N PRO A 53 -2.00 -11.86 9.81
CA PRO A 53 -0.80 -12.66 9.58
C PRO A 53 -0.69 -13.22 8.16
N THR A 54 -1.78 -13.78 7.63
CA THR A 54 -1.84 -14.37 6.28
C THR A 54 -1.67 -13.30 5.21
N TRP A 55 -2.38 -12.18 5.35
CA TRP A 55 -2.24 -11.02 4.46
C TRP A 55 -0.78 -10.54 4.41
N PHE A 56 -0.13 -10.38 5.57
CA PHE A 56 1.24 -9.88 5.57
C PHE A 56 2.25 -10.90 5.02
N ALA A 57 2.03 -12.19 5.23
CA ALA A 57 2.83 -13.25 4.60
C ALA A 57 2.74 -13.20 3.07
N LYS A 58 1.53 -12.98 2.52
CA LYS A 58 1.31 -12.77 1.09
C LYS A 58 2.01 -11.50 0.55
N ILE A 59 2.00 -10.40 1.31
CA ILE A 59 2.75 -9.19 0.93
C ILE A 59 4.27 -9.45 0.88
N LYS A 60 4.82 -10.27 1.79
CA LYS A 60 6.22 -10.68 1.73
C LYS A 60 6.53 -11.52 0.50
N GLU A 61 5.68 -12.49 0.19
CA GLU A 61 5.81 -13.31 -1.01
C GLU A 61 5.78 -12.47 -2.29
N MET A 62 4.80 -11.56 -2.40
CA MET A 62 4.70 -10.60 -3.50
C MET A 62 5.95 -9.73 -3.61
N SER A 63 6.47 -9.23 -2.48
CA SER A 63 7.68 -8.40 -2.45
C SER A 63 8.86 -9.15 -3.05
N SER A 64 9.09 -10.40 -2.62
CA SER A 64 10.13 -11.27 -3.18
C SER A 64 9.94 -11.49 -4.69
N LYS A 65 8.71 -11.80 -5.13
CA LYS A 65 8.37 -12.00 -6.55
C LYS A 65 8.70 -10.77 -7.41
N LEU A 66 8.53 -9.57 -6.88
CA LEU A 66 8.79 -8.30 -7.58
C LEU A 66 10.25 -7.83 -7.47
N GLY A 67 11.11 -8.55 -6.73
CA GLY A 67 12.53 -8.24 -6.54
C GLY A 67 12.84 -7.30 -5.37
N TYR A 68 11.92 -7.19 -4.40
CA TYR A 68 12.12 -6.49 -3.13
C TYR A 68 12.40 -7.51 -2.03
N ALA A 69 13.22 -7.15 -1.04
CA ALA A 69 13.46 -8.02 0.09
C ALA A 69 12.19 -8.22 0.93
N ALA A 70 11.83 -9.46 1.24
CA ALA A 70 10.71 -9.79 2.13
C ALA A 70 10.94 -9.33 3.58
N GLU A 71 12.20 -9.09 3.97
CA GLU A 71 12.57 -8.68 5.32
C GLU A 71 13.55 -7.51 5.29
N MET A 72 13.33 -6.51 6.14
CA MET A 72 14.23 -5.36 6.24
C MET A 72 15.65 -5.77 6.68
N LYS A 73 15.77 -6.84 7.49
CA LYS A 73 17.07 -7.35 7.93
C LYS A 73 17.88 -7.94 6.76
N GLU A 74 17.22 -8.57 5.80
CA GLU A 74 17.84 -9.12 4.60
C GLU A 74 18.31 -7.98 3.68
N TYR A 75 17.44 -6.99 3.43
CA TYR A 75 17.79 -5.80 2.69
C TYR A 75 19.02 -5.08 3.26
N ARG A 76 19.08 -4.90 4.59
CA ARG A 76 20.23 -4.25 5.25
C ARG A 76 21.55 -5.00 5.09
N LYS A 77 21.51 -6.32 4.91
CA LYS A 77 22.72 -7.13 4.73
C LYS A 77 23.26 -7.05 3.30
N ASN A 78 22.36 -6.94 2.32
CA ASN A 78 22.74 -6.93 0.91
C ASN A 78 21.79 -6.03 0.10
N PRO A 79 21.87 -4.70 0.26
CA PRO A 79 20.92 -3.78 -0.37
C PRO A 79 20.97 -3.82 -1.90
N ASP A 80 22.16 -4.05 -2.47
CA ASP A 80 22.37 -4.08 -3.93
C ASP A 80 21.68 -5.28 -4.62
N ALA A 81 21.28 -6.30 -3.85
CA ALA A 81 20.55 -7.45 -4.37
C ALA A 81 19.04 -7.22 -4.53
N TYR A 82 18.50 -6.08 -4.07
CA TYR A 82 17.06 -5.82 -4.11
C TYR A 82 16.76 -4.40 -4.58
N LYS A 83 15.58 -4.21 -5.18
CA LYS A 83 15.07 -2.88 -5.54
C LYS A 83 14.70 -2.02 -4.33
N GLY A 84 14.53 -2.66 -3.18
CA GLY A 84 14.04 -2.10 -1.93
C GLY A 84 13.59 -3.22 -1.00
N ASN A 85 12.65 -2.93 -0.10
CA ASN A 85 12.13 -3.93 0.84
C ASN A 85 10.60 -3.90 0.99
N VAL A 86 10.05 -4.89 1.68
CA VAL A 86 8.61 -5.07 1.95
C VAL A 86 7.93 -3.82 2.52
N ALA A 87 8.63 -3.01 3.33
CA ALA A 87 8.05 -1.78 3.87
C ALA A 87 7.83 -0.74 2.77
N ASP A 88 8.74 -0.65 1.79
CA ASP A 88 8.60 0.27 0.65
C ASP A 88 7.38 -0.14 -0.20
N VAL A 89 7.20 -1.44 -0.45
CA VAL A 89 6.02 -2.00 -1.15
C VAL A 89 4.73 -1.71 -0.39
N THR A 90 4.74 -1.87 0.94
CA THR A 90 3.59 -1.58 1.80
C THR A 90 3.25 -0.09 1.81
N THR A 91 4.25 0.79 1.76
CA THR A 91 4.06 2.25 1.62
C THR A 91 3.36 2.59 0.31
N VAL A 92 3.69 1.92 -0.80
CA VAL A 92 2.99 2.13 -2.07
C VAL A 92 1.50 1.86 -1.95
N ILE A 93 1.13 0.71 -1.37
CA ILE A 93 -0.28 0.35 -1.14
C ILE A 93 -0.95 1.38 -0.23
N ARG A 94 -0.30 1.74 0.89
CA ARG A 94 -0.84 2.70 1.86
C ARG A 94 -1.11 4.06 1.25
N VAL A 95 -0.14 4.62 0.54
CA VAL A 95 -0.22 5.95 -0.07
C VAL A 95 -1.27 5.95 -1.18
N ALA A 96 -1.32 4.93 -2.03
CA ALA A 96 -2.35 4.83 -3.07
C ALA A 96 -3.77 4.81 -2.48
N LEU A 97 -3.96 4.18 -1.32
CA LEU A 97 -5.25 4.11 -0.64
C LEU A 97 -5.57 5.34 0.20
N THR A 98 -4.59 6.05 0.75
CA THR A 98 -4.83 7.04 1.82
C THR A 98 -4.19 8.41 1.59
N THR A 99 -3.34 8.54 0.56
CA THR A 99 -2.41 9.66 0.31
C THR A 99 -1.43 9.92 1.46
N ARG A 100 -1.34 9.01 2.44
CA ARG A 100 -0.49 9.12 3.63
C ARG A 100 0.49 7.95 3.67
N ASP A 101 1.71 8.22 4.06
CA ASP A 101 2.75 7.23 4.37
C ASP A 101 2.65 6.72 5.83
N MET A 102 1.99 7.50 6.69
CA MET A 102 1.70 7.19 8.08
C MET A 102 0.20 7.16 8.32
N THR A 103 -0.31 6.01 8.77
CA THR A 103 -1.72 5.78 9.08
C THR A 103 -1.84 4.84 10.28
N PRO A 104 -3.03 4.67 10.87
CA PRO A 104 -3.36 3.47 11.62
C PRO A 104 -3.08 2.19 10.81
N ASN A 105 -3.27 1.03 11.43
CA ASN A 105 -2.99 -0.27 10.81
C ASN A 105 -3.60 -0.38 9.39
N LEU A 106 -2.73 -0.59 8.40
CA LEU A 106 -3.13 -0.65 6.99
C LEU A 106 -4.06 -1.84 6.72
N TYR A 107 -3.87 -2.96 7.41
CA TYR A 107 -4.74 -4.13 7.27
C TYR A 107 -6.20 -3.77 7.61
N ASP A 108 -6.41 -3.08 8.75
CA ASP A 108 -7.75 -2.64 9.16
C ASP A 108 -8.35 -1.65 8.16
N ILE A 109 -7.54 -0.74 7.61
CA ILE A 109 -7.97 0.20 6.57
C ILE A 109 -8.42 -0.54 5.31
N ILE A 110 -7.62 -1.51 4.83
CA ILE A 110 -7.92 -2.33 3.65
C ILE A 110 -9.25 -3.09 3.84
N GLN A 111 -9.45 -3.68 5.02
CA GLN A 111 -10.68 -4.39 5.37
C GLN A 111 -11.90 -3.46 5.39
N LEU A 112 -11.76 -2.23 5.91
CA LEU A 112 -12.83 -1.23 5.94
C LEU A 112 -13.14 -0.61 4.57
N LEU A 113 -12.13 -0.47 3.70
CA LEU A 113 -12.34 0.02 2.34
C LEU A 113 -13.02 -1.04 1.46
N GLY A 114 -12.62 -2.30 1.60
CA GLY A 114 -13.07 -3.39 0.73
C GLY A 114 -12.54 -3.27 -0.70
N ARG A 115 -12.72 -4.35 -1.47
CA ARG A 115 -12.16 -4.49 -2.83
C ARG A 115 -12.53 -3.35 -3.77
N GLU A 116 -13.83 -3.03 -3.85
CA GLU A 116 -14.35 -2.06 -4.83
C GLU A 116 -13.73 -0.66 -4.64
N ARG A 117 -13.66 -0.17 -3.40
CA ARG A 117 -13.06 1.14 -3.12
C ARG A 117 -11.56 1.13 -3.38
N MET A 118 -10.86 0.05 -3.04
CA MET A 118 -9.42 -0.06 -3.35
C MET A 118 -9.16 -0.03 -4.84
N GLU A 119 -9.89 -0.82 -5.62
CA GLU A 119 -9.76 -0.86 -7.09
C GLU A 119 -10.01 0.53 -7.69
N LYS A 120 -11.09 1.21 -7.28
CA LYS A 120 -11.40 2.58 -7.73
C LYS A 120 -10.25 3.56 -7.44
N ARG A 121 -9.56 3.43 -6.29
CA ARG A 121 -8.41 4.27 -5.94
C ARG A 121 -7.18 3.91 -6.78
N PHE A 122 -6.94 2.62 -7.02
CA PHE A 122 -5.80 2.15 -7.80
C PHE A 122 -5.88 2.50 -9.30
N GLN A 123 -7.09 2.64 -9.88
CA GLN A 123 -7.27 3.11 -11.27
C GLN A 123 -6.64 4.48 -11.56
N ARG A 124 -6.31 5.27 -10.53
CA ARG A 124 -5.60 6.55 -10.71
C ARG A 124 -4.15 6.36 -11.18
N PHE A 125 -3.62 5.14 -11.12
CA PHE A 125 -2.22 4.83 -11.42
C PHE A 125 -2.03 3.97 -12.68
N TYR A 126 -3.11 3.62 -13.40
CA TYR A 126 -3.00 2.81 -14.62
C TYR A 126 -4.20 2.81 -15.54
#